data_AF-A0A419J1Q9-F1
#
_entry.id   AF-A0A419J1Q9-F1
#
_cell.length_a   1.000
_cell.length_b   1.000
_cell.length_c   1.000
_cell.angle_alpha   90.00
_cell.angle_beta   90.00
_cell.angle_gamma   90.00
#
_symmetry.space_group_name_H-M   'P 1'
#
loop_
_entity.id
_entity.type
_entity.pdbx_description
1 polymer ?
#
loop_
_entity_poly.entity_id
_entity_poly.type
_entity_poly.pdbx_seq_one_letter_code
_entity_poly.pdbx_strand_id
1 'polypeptide(L)'
;MPAILLALIITGCAPGTHHARGREYLQKNRYDRAIKELEQASNEKGDLYYYIDVYSLLGEAYAKNGQTNQAIPVYRNALQMIHLRLREISSERMDIRRELNAGKKAKVRDGQQEDMQLGDEEWKLKELAGGLKNKLSRLTGKP
;
A
#
# COMPACT_ATOMS: atom_id res chain seq x y z
N MET A 1 7.98 -7.48 -31.58
CA MET A 1 9.07 -8.47 -31.51
C MET A 1 9.56 -8.53 -30.06
N PRO A 2 9.53 -9.68 -29.38
CA PRO A 2 9.73 -9.73 -27.93
C PRO A 2 11.22 -9.87 -27.61
N ALA A 3 11.85 -8.77 -27.19
CA ALA A 3 13.17 -8.79 -26.60
C ALA A 3 13.01 -8.76 -25.07
N ILE A 4 13.15 -9.94 -24.48
CA ILE A 4 13.86 -10.21 -23.24
C ILE A 4 14.18 -8.94 -22.43
N LEU A 5 13.33 -8.64 -21.45
CA LEU A 5 13.83 -8.15 -20.18
C LEU A 5 13.09 -8.91 -19.08
N LEU A 6 13.57 -10.14 -18.87
CA LEU A 6 13.52 -10.84 -17.60
C LEU A 6 14.34 -10.01 -16.59
N ALA A 7 13.91 -8.78 -16.31
CA ALA A 7 14.49 -7.94 -15.28
C ALA A 7 13.94 -8.42 -13.94
N LEU A 8 14.68 -9.35 -13.34
CA LEU A 8 15.09 -9.28 -11.94
C LEU A 8 14.38 -8.18 -11.14
N ILE A 9 13.18 -8.48 -10.64
CA ILE A 9 12.75 -7.96 -9.33
C ILE A 9 12.64 -9.16 -8.39
N ILE A 10 13.73 -9.93 -8.32
CA ILE A 10 14.21 -10.52 -7.05
C ILE A 10 15.05 -9.46 -6.32
N THR A 11 14.66 -8.19 -6.41
CA THR A 11 15.35 -7.05 -5.81
C THR A 11 14.36 -6.28 -4.97
N GLY A 12 13.95 -6.91 -3.87
CA GLY A 12 13.14 -6.25 -2.84
C GLY A 12 13.57 -6.61 -1.42
N CYS A 13 14.42 -7.63 -1.24
CA CYS A 13 15.08 -7.89 0.03
C CYS A 13 16.55 -7.60 -0.17
N ALA A 14 16.93 -6.32 -0.29
CA ALA A 14 18.26 -5.96 0.16
C ALA A 14 18.24 -6.22 1.68
N PRO A 15 19.02 -7.14 2.25
CA PRO A 15 19.06 -7.44 3.69
C PRO A 15 19.60 -6.26 4.56
N GLY A 16 19.47 -5.02 4.07
CA GLY A 16 19.99 -3.81 4.68
C GLY A 16 18.99 -2.66 4.83
N THR A 17 17.79 -2.69 4.23
CA THR A 17 16.82 -1.60 4.41
C THR A 17 16.14 -1.70 5.77
N HIS A 18 15.77 -0.55 6.33
CA HIS A 18 15.07 -0.52 7.61
C HIS A 18 13.71 -1.21 7.51
N HIS A 19 13.04 -1.12 6.36
CA HIS A 19 11.78 -1.84 6.09
C HIS A 19 11.91 -3.36 6.21
N ALA A 20 12.91 -3.96 5.55
CA ALA A 20 13.12 -5.40 5.56
C ALA A 20 13.49 -5.91 6.95
N ARG A 21 14.37 -5.18 7.66
CA ARG A 21 14.76 -5.49 9.04
C ARG A 21 13.59 -5.38 10.01
N GLY A 22 12.78 -4.34 9.85
CA GLY A 22 11.55 -4.13 10.63
C GLY A 22 10.60 -5.31 10.50
N ARG A 23 10.35 -5.77 9.27
CA ARG A 23 9.56 -6.98 8.99
C ARG A 23 10.16 -8.23 9.62
N GLU A 24 11.46 -8.44 9.50
CA GLU A 24 12.15 -9.59 10.08
C GLU A 24 12.03 -9.61 11.61
N TYR A 25 12.22 -8.47 12.27
CA TYR A 25 12.07 -8.36 13.71
C TYR A 25 10.63 -8.61 14.16
N LEU A 26 9.64 -8.15 13.39
CA LEU A 26 8.22 -8.46 13.62
C LEU A 26 7.95 -9.96 13.59
N GLN A 27 8.47 -10.66 12.57
CA GLN A 27 8.31 -12.11 12.44
C GLN A 27 8.98 -12.88 13.58
N LYS A 28 10.08 -12.34 14.12
CA LYS A 28 10.79 -12.87 15.29
C LYS A 28 10.19 -12.43 16.63
N ASN A 29 9.03 -11.77 16.63
CA ASN A 29 8.35 -11.20 17.81
C ASN A 29 9.22 -10.21 18.61
N ARG A 30 10.20 -9.57 17.97
CA ARG A 30 11.08 -8.55 18.57
C ARG A 30 10.49 -7.17 18.32
N TYR A 31 9.36 -6.86 18.94
CA TYR A 31 8.52 -5.72 18.58
C TYR A 31 9.21 -4.37 18.77
N ASP A 32 9.92 -4.13 19.87
CA ASP A 32 10.68 -2.87 20.07
C ASP A 32 11.69 -2.59 18.95
N ARG A 33 12.41 -3.64 18.50
CA ARG A 33 13.36 -3.52 17.40
C ARG A 33 12.65 -3.29 16.08
N ALA A 34 11.53 -3.99 15.86
CA ALA A 34 10.72 -3.80 14.68
C ALA A 34 10.19 -2.36 14.57
N ILE A 35 9.68 -1.80 15.67
CA ILE A 35 9.21 -0.41 15.75
C ILE A 35 10.35 0.53 15.34
N LYS A 36 11.53 0.40 15.96
CA LYS A 36 12.68 1.26 15.65
C LYS A 36 13.06 1.23 14.17
N GLU A 37 13.17 0.04 13.59
CA GLU A 37 13.50 -0.09 12.17
C GLU A 37 12.36 0.46 11.29
N LEU A 38 11.09 0.18 11.60
CA LEU A 38 9.97 0.66 10.79
C LEU A 38 9.77 2.19 10.88
N GLU A 39 10.11 2.81 12.01
CA GLU A 39 10.17 4.27 12.15
C GLU A 39 11.24 4.86 11.23
N GLN A 40 12.44 4.25 11.15
CA GLN A 40 13.46 4.67 10.18
C GLN A 40 12.98 4.46 8.73
N ALA A 41 12.34 3.32 8.46
CA ALA A 41 11.77 2.99 7.15
C ALA A 41 10.74 4.03 6.68
N SER A 42 9.99 4.64 7.61
CA SER A 42 9.01 5.68 7.29
C SER A 42 9.63 6.99 6.79
N ASN A 43 10.94 7.18 6.99
CA ASN A 43 11.72 8.32 6.48
C ASN A 43 12.46 7.99 5.17
N GLU A 44 12.44 6.73 4.72
CA GLU A 44 13.04 6.34 3.44
C GLU A 44 12.16 6.81 2.26
N LYS A 45 12.77 6.92 1.08
CA LYS A 45 12.03 7.18 -0.17
C LYS A 45 11.35 5.90 -0.62
N GLY A 46 10.06 5.98 -0.90
CA GLY A 46 9.31 4.87 -1.48
C GLY A 46 8.11 5.35 -2.28
N ASP A 47 7.42 4.40 -2.89
CA ASP A 47 6.13 4.65 -3.53
C ASP A 47 4.98 4.53 -2.51
N LEU A 48 3.75 4.73 -2.99
CA LEU A 48 2.55 4.61 -2.17
C LEU A 48 2.44 3.23 -1.47
N TYR A 49 2.73 2.14 -2.20
CA TYR A 49 2.61 0.79 -1.67
C TYR A 49 3.65 0.49 -0.59
N TYR A 50 4.87 1.00 -0.76
CA TYR A 50 5.91 0.97 0.24
C TYR A 50 5.46 1.64 1.54
N TYR A 51 4.94 2.87 1.47
CA TYR A 51 4.47 3.57 2.67
C TYR A 51 3.26 2.87 3.32
N ILE A 52 2.30 2.38 2.54
CA ILE A 52 1.16 1.61 3.09
C ILE A 52 1.66 0.39 3.86
N ASP A 53 2.63 -0.34 3.31
CA ASP A 53 3.20 -1.53 3.94
C ASP A 53 4.03 -1.18 5.18
N VAL A 54 4.88 -0.14 5.13
CA VAL A 54 5.63 0.36 6.30
C VAL A 54 4.69 0.74 7.44
N TYR A 55 3.65 1.54 7.18
CA TYR A 55 2.69 1.93 8.22
C TYR A 55 1.84 0.74 8.69
N SER A 56 1.47 -0.19 7.81
CA SER A 56 0.77 -1.43 8.21
C SER A 56 1.62 -2.28 9.17
N LEU A 57 2.91 -2.44 8.87
CA LEU A 57 3.84 -3.17 9.73
C LEU A 57 4.09 -2.41 11.03
N LEU A 58 4.29 -1.09 10.99
CA LEU A 58 4.55 -0.28 12.18
C LEU A 58 3.35 -0.32 13.14
N GLY A 59 2.13 -0.21 12.61
CA GLY A 59 0.90 -0.38 13.37
C GLY A 59 0.80 -1.78 13.98
N GLU A 60 1.24 -2.82 13.27
CA GLU A 60 1.27 -4.20 13.80
C GLU A 60 2.31 -4.36 14.91
N ALA A 61 3.49 -3.76 14.75
CA ALA A 61 4.54 -3.80 15.74
C ALA A 61 4.09 -3.10 17.03
N TYR A 62 3.53 -1.90 16.95
CA TYR A 62 2.94 -1.22 18.11
C TYR A 62 1.82 -2.02 18.76
N ALA A 63 0.91 -2.58 17.97
CA ALA A 63 -0.22 -3.37 18.49
C ALA A 63 0.26 -4.61 19.27
N LYS A 64 1.21 -5.36 18.69
CA LYS A 64 1.78 -6.55 19.33
C LYS A 64 2.69 -6.23 20.52
N ASN A 65 3.24 -5.01 20.57
CA ASN A 65 3.98 -4.49 21.72
C ASN A 65 3.06 -3.96 22.85
N GLY A 66 1.73 -4.09 22.73
CA GLY A 66 0.77 -3.57 23.70
C GLY A 66 0.52 -2.06 23.61
N GLN A 67 1.14 -1.38 22.64
CA GLN A 67 1.03 0.07 22.43
C GLN A 67 -0.16 0.41 21.52
N THR A 68 -1.35 -0.06 21.87
CA THR A 68 -2.58 0.10 21.06
C THR A 68 -2.89 1.55 20.70
N ASN A 69 -2.66 2.48 21.63
CA ASN A 69 -2.88 3.91 21.41
C ASN A 69 -1.98 4.50 20.32
N GLN A 70 -0.80 3.91 20.10
CA GLN A 70 0.12 4.29 19.02
C GLN A 70 -0.20 3.55 17.72
N ALA A 71 -0.66 2.29 17.79
CA ALA A 71 -1.03 1.51 16.62
C ALA A 71 -2.20 2.09 15.81
N ILE A 72 -3.24 2.58 16.51
CA ILE A 72 -4.47 3.10 15.88
C ILE A 72 -4.19 4.25 14.90
N PRO A 73 -3.52 5.36 15.29
CA PRO A 73 -3.25 6.46 14.36
C PRO A 73 -2.37 6.01 13.19
N VAL A 74 -1.42 5.09 13.41
CA VAL A 74 -0.55 4.56 12.36
C VAL A 74 -1.35 3.79 11.30
N TYR A 75 -2.26 2.91 11.70
CA TYR A 75 -3.15 2.23 10.74
C TYR A 75 -4.10 3.20 10.03
N ARG A 76 -4.58 4.24 10.72
CA ARG A 76 -5.41 5.28 10.11
C ARG A 76 -4.66 6.05 9.03
N ASN A 77 -3.37 6.33 9.24
CA ASN A 77 -2.53 6.97 8.21
C ASN A 77 -2.45 6.12 6.95
N ALA A 78 -2.18 4.81 7.08
CA ALA A 78 -2.17 3.88 5.95
C ALA A 78 -3.52 3.86 5.20
N LEU A 79 -4.63 3.81 5.94
CA LEU A 79 -5.98 3.87 5.35
C LEU A 79 -6.25 5.20 4.64
N GLN A 80 -5.78 6.31 5.21
CA GLN A 80 -5.96 7.62 4.60
C GLN A 80 -5.24 7.71 3.25
N MET A 81 -4.01 7.17 3.15
CA MET A 81 -3.26 7.10 1.90
C MET A 81 -4.01 6.27 0.84
N ILE A 82 -4.55 5.11 1.23
CA ILE A 82 -5.37 4.29 0.35
C ILE A 82 -6.63 5.04 -0.12
N HIS A 83 -7.35 5.68 0.79
CA HIS A 83 -8.56 6.42 0.43
C HIS A 83 -8.28 7.59 -0.51
N LEU A 84 -7.14 8.27 -0.37
CA LEU A 84 -6.72 9.33 -1.28
C LEU A 84 -6.47 8.76 -2.68
N ARG A 85 -5.70 7.67 -2.81
CA ARG A 85 -5.45 7.06 -4.12
C ARG A 85 -6.71 6.51 -4.76
N LEU A 86 -7.61 5.89 -3.99
CA LEU A 86 -8.91 5.43 -4.52
C LEU A 86 -9.77 6.59 -5.05
N ARG A 87 -9.70 7.76 -4.43
CA ARG A 87 -10.39 8.96 -4.91
C ARG A 87 -9.79 9.45 -6.24
N GLU A 88 -8.47 9.44 -6.35
CA GLU A 88 -7.76 9.78 -7.60
C GLU A 88 -8.13 8.81 -8.72
N ILE A 89 -8.05 7.51 -8.48
CA ILE A 89 -8.46 6.46 -9.44
C ILE A 89 -9.90 6.70 -9.91
N SER A 90 -10.83 6.97 -8.99
CA SER A 90 -12.22 7.28 -9.34
C SER A 90 -12.33 8.49 -10.27
N SER A 91 -11.54 9.54 -10.05
CA SER A 91 -11.47 10.71 -10.94
C SER A 91 -10.90 10.36 -12.31
N GLU A 92 -9.75 9.66 -12.35
CA GLU A 92 -9.07 9.26 -13.58
C GLU A 92 -9.98 8.40 -14.47
N ARG A 93 -10.66 7.41 -13.89
CA ARG A 93 -11.63 6.56 -14.61
C ARG A 93 -12.82 7.34 -15.16
N MET A 94 -13.30 8.37 -14.44
CA MET A 94 -14.37 9.24 -14.93
C MET A 94 -13.94 10.03 -16.17
N ASP A 95 -12.70 10.50 -16.20
CA ASP A 95 -12.16 11.24 -17.34
C ASP A 95 -11.90 10.32 -18.54
N ILE A 96 -11.30 9.15 -18.32
CA ILE A 96 -11.14 8.12 -19.36
C ILE A 96 -12.49 7.78 -19.99
N ARG A 97 -13.53 7.53 -19.17
CA ARG A 97 -14.87 7.20 -19.68
C ARG A 97 -15.46 8.33 -20.53
N ARG A 98 -15.25 9.59 -20.16
CA ARG A 98 -15.69 10.75 -20.97
C ARG A 98 -14.99 10.78 -22.32
N GLU A 99 -13.68 10.52 -22.35
CA GLU A 99 -12.90 10.51 -23.58
C GLU A 99 -13.25 9.36 -24.50
N LEU A 100 -13.49 8.17 -23.94
CA LEU A 100 -13.98 7.00 -24.67
C LEU A 100 -15.30 7.29 -25.37
N ASN A 101 -16.22 7.95 -24.67
CA ASN A 101 -17.51 8.37 -25.23
C ASN A 101 -17.38 9.42 -26.34
N ALA A 102 -16.28 10.18 -26.39
CA ALA A 102 -16.02 11.17 -27.44
C ALA A 102 -15.45 10.56 -28.74
N GLY A 103 -15.25 9.24 -28.82
CA GLY A 103 -15.11 8.50 -30.09
C GLY A 103 -13.76 8.59 -30.82
N LYS A 104 -12.69 9.12 -30.19
CA LYS A 104 -11.35 9.20 -30.81
C LYS A 104 -10.65 7.83 -30.81
N LYS A 105 -10.85 7.01 -31.87
CA LYS A 105 -10.39 5.60 -31.99
C LYS A 105 -8.97 5.27 -31.49
N ALA A 106 -7.97 6.13 -31.73
CA ALA A 106 -6.60 5.90 -31.24
C ALA A 106 -6.51 6.05 -29.70
N LYS A 107 -7.16 7.07 -29.14
CA LYS A 107 -7.24 7.32 -27.69
C LYS A 107 -8.14 6.30 -26.97
N VAL A 108 -9.04 5.65 -27.69
CA VAL A 108 -9.92 4.61 -27.15
C VAL A 108 -9.14 3.37 -26.69
N ARG A 109 -8.15 2.94 -27.47
CA ARG A 109 -7.34 1.76 -27.11
C ARG A 109 -6.46 2.02 -25.88
N ASP A 110 -5.83 3.19 -25.83
CA ASP A 110 -5.00 3.59 -24.70
C ASP A 110 -5.87 3.77 -23.44
N GLY A 111 -7.02 4.45 -23.55
CA GLY A 111 -7.95 4.61 -22.42
C GLY A 111 -8.57 3.31 -21.90
N GLN A 112 -8.84 2.32 -22.77
CA GLN A 112 -9.32 1.00 -22.32
C GLN A 112 -8.26 0.25 -21.51
N GLN A 113 -6.99 0.35 -21.91
CA GLN A 113 -5.89 -0.27 -21.19
C GLN A 113 -5.64 0.43 -19.85
N GLU A 114 -5.71 1.76 -19.82
CA GLU A 114 -5.60 2.56 -18.60
C GLU A 114 -6.74 2.24 -17.61
N ASP A 115 -8.01 2.16 -18.04
CA ASP A 115 -9.14 1.80 -17.15
C ASP A 115 -8.97 0.40 -16.55
N MET A 116 -8.42 -0.56 -17.31
CA MET A 116 -8.12 -1.89 -16.81
C MET A 116 -7.04 -1.87 -15.73
N GLN A 117 -5.92 -1.17 -15.97
CA GLN A 117 -4.84 -1.03 -14.99
C GLN A 117 -5.31 -0.36 -13.70
N LEU A 118 -6.12 0.70 -13.82
CA LEU A 118 -6.72 1.39 -12.69
C LEU A 118 -7.69 0.49 -11.92
N GLY A 119 -8.43 -0.38 -12.61
CA GLY A 119 -9.30 -1.39 -11.98
C GLY A 119 -8.53 -2.40 -11.14
N ASP A 120 -7.40 -2.90 -11.65
CA ASP A 120 -6.51 -3.80 -10.91
C ASP A 120 -5.90 -3.12 -9.67
N GLU A 121 -5.47 -1.86 -9.82
CA GLU A 121 -4.94 -1.04 -8.71
C GLU A 121 -6.01 -0.80 -7.64
N GLU A 122 -7.22 -0.42 -8.06
CA GLU A 122 -8.38 -0.19 -7.19
C GLU A 122 -8.72 -1.42 -6.35
N TRP A 123 -8.73 -2.60 -6.98
CA TRP A 123 -9.00 -3.87 -6.32
C TRP A 123 -7.96 -4.17 -5.24
N LYS A 124 -6.68 -4.05 -5.58
CA LYS A 124 -5.56 -4.29 -4.65
C LYS A 124 -5.60 -3.32 -3.46
N LEU A 125 -5.90 -2.05 -3.70
CA LEU A 125 -6.04 -1.04 -2.64
C LEU A 125 -7.22 -1.34 -1.71
N LYS A 126 -8.36 -1.80 -2.25
CA LYS A 126 -9.52 -2.22 -1.45
C LYS A 126 -9.21 -3.42 -0.57
N GLU A 127 -8.46 -4.40 -1.07
CA GLU A 127 -8.00 -5.55 -0.28
C GLU A 127 -7.12 -5.10 0.90
N LEU A 128 -6.12 -4.26 0.65
CA LEU A 128 -5.26 -3.70 1.68
C LEU A 128 -6.06 -2.92 2.74
N ALA A 129 -7.01 -2.09 2.29
CA ALA A 129 -7.89 -1.35 3.20
C ALA A 129 -8.76 -2.28 4.05
N GLY A 130 -9.27 -3.38 3.48
CA GLY A 130 -10.01 -4.40 4.22
C GLY A 130 -9.16 -5.02 5.34
N GLY A 131 -7.93 -5.40 5.02
CA GLY A 131 -6.97 -5.91 6.01
C GLY A 131 -6.70 -4.93 7.15
N LEU A 132 -6.47 -3.65 6.83
CA LEU A 132 -6.22 -2.60 7.82
C LEU A 132 -7.46 -2.30 8.68
N LYS A 133 -8.66 -2.28 8.10
CA LYS A 133 -9.92 -2.10 8.82
C LYS A 133 -10.15 -3.24 9.82
N ASN A 134 -9.88 -4.48 9.41
CA ASN A 134 -9.96 -5.63 10.32
C ASN A 134 -8.98 -5.51 11.49
N LYS A 135 -7.73 -5.06 11.24
CA LYS A 135 -6.75 -4.80 12.30
C LYS A 135 -7.23 -3.70 13.25
N LEU A 136 -7.80 -2.61 12.75
CA LEU A 136 -8.34 -1.51 13.56
C LEU A 136 -9.58 -1.90 14.38
N SER A 137 -10.51 -2.66 13.80
CA SER A 137 -11.70 -3.17 14.49
C SER A 137 -11.29 -3.98 15.73
N ARG A 138 -10.34 -4.91 15.56
CA ARG A 138 -9.80 -5.72 16.66
C ARG A 138 -9.18 -4.89 17.78
N LEU A 139 -8.54 -3.77 17.46
CA LEU A 139 -7.91 -2.88 18.45
C LEU A 139 -8.88 -1.92 19.14
N THR A 140 -9.98 -1.57 18.48
CA THR A 140 -10.93 -0.57 18.99
C THR A 140 -12.14 -1.21 19.65
N GLY A 141 -12.28 -2.54 19.60
CA GLY A 141 -13.42 -3.27 20.14
C GLY A 141 -14.74 -2.96 19.41
N LYS A 142 -14.67 -2.32 18.23
CA LYS A 142 -15.83 -2.01 17.40
C LYS A 142 -15.98 -3.08 16.31
N PRO A 143 -17.17 -3.69 16.15
CA PRO A 143 -17.42 -4.64 15.07
C PRO A 143 -17.24 -3.99 13.69
#